data_AF-A0A3N4RV48-F1
#
_entry.id   AF-A0A3N4RV48-F1
#
_cell.length_a   1.000
_cell.length_b   1.000
_cell.length_c   1.000
_cell.angle_alpha   90.00
_cell.angle_beta   90.00
_cell.angle_gamma   90.00
#
_symmetry.space_group_name_H-M   'P 1'
#
loop_
_entity.id
_entity.type
_entity.pdbx_description
1 polymer ?
#
loop_
_entity_poly.entity_id
_entity_poly.type
_entity_poly.pdbx_seq_one_letter_code
_entity_poly.pdbx_strand_id
1 'polypeptide(L)'
;MTTAYQQALDGTLTSTSIGSTAQFSFNNATVIPLGVYLVSDRGVWLGYDSDGNTFGVGYPSLGVSPGSEWPGLTGQLDYGWYFVFVNYFTGAFVAVLQAASGGSDPQDWVTVDNDDLLDANDIGLPPVPNKGVVIPPDSPRVVVGCGKAGANVIVREQYWRRLPTSYSIARGQKRRENYTTTTGIENTTSDQSDIASAVGAGAGASWGPISASISASLNASSSSFQQVTTSTRTTSSVAQTFDNTEGDAAKMFLHWQLTNVVSVLDSHGRPFSSLIYASEDPAVIGGSYDPDGLPERPLRKAIPMSPQMREILARK
;
A
#
# COMPACT_ATOMS: atom_id res chain seq x y z
N MET A 1 11.99 -5.72 -3.09
CA MET A 1 10.94 -5.27 -4.02
C MET A 1 11.37 -5.42 -5.49
N THR A 2 10.51 -5.96 -6.36
CA THR A 2 10.78 -6.08 -7.82
C THR A 2 10.37 -4.81 -8.59
N THR A 3 10.87 -4.65 -9.82
CA THR A 3 10.55 -3.47 -10.67
C THR A 3 9.06 -3.30 -10.92
N ALA A 4 8.32 -4.41 -11.11
CA ALA A 4 6.88 -4.35 -11.36
C ALA A 4 6.08 -3.83 -10.15
N TYR A 5 6.49 -4.19 -8.93
CA TYR A 5 5.87 -3.69 -7.70
C TYR A 5 6.04 -2.18 -7.55
N GLN A 6 7.28 -1.68 -7.71
CA GLN A 6 7.54 -0.24 -7.67
C GLN A 6 6.72 0.50 -8.74
N GLN A 7 6.69 -0.03 -9.97
CA GLN A 7 5.91 0.56 -11.06
C GLN A 7 4.40 0.54 -10.78
N ALA A 8 3.88 -0.51 -10.13
CA ALA A 8 2.47 -0.60 -9.76
C ALA A 8 2.11 0.47 -8.71
N LEU A 9 2.94 0.63 -7.68
CA LEU A 9 2.75 1.63 -6.62
C LEU A 9 2.85 3.06 -7.14
N ASP A 10 3.79 3.32 -8.07
CA ASP A 10 3.94 4.62 -8.73
C ASP A 10 2.84 4.89 -9.75
N GLY A 11 2.04 3.88 -10.12
CA GLY A 11 1.02 3.98 -11.16
C GLY A 11 1.60 4.13 -12.57
N THR A 12 2.78 3.55 -12.80
CA THR A 12 3.53 3.59 -14.08
C THR A 12 3.58 2.25 -14.79
N LEU A 13 3.14 1.18 -14.13
CA LEU A 13 3.11 -0.16 -14.70
C LEU A 13 2.25 -0.18 -15.97
N THR A 14 2.78 -0.83 -17.01
CA THR A 14 2.09 -1.02 -18.29
C THR A 14 2.20 -2.49 -18.69
N SER A 15 1.14 -3.03 -19.25
CA SER A 15 1.14 -4.38 -19.81
C SER A 15 1.71 -4.39 -21.22
N THR A 16 2.26 -5.51 -21.64
CA THR A 16 2.71 -5.71 -23.02
C THR A 16 1.95 -6.87 -23.63
N SER A 17 1.43 -6.68 -24.84
CA SER A 17 0.85 -7.75 -25.64
C SER A 17 1.98 -8.54 -26.30
N ILE A 18 1.99 -9.86 -26.13
CA ILE A 18 2.95 -10.76 -26.79
C ILE A 18 2.26 -11.65 -27.83
N GLY A 19 0.97 -11.43 -28.10
CA GLY A 19 0.20 -12.07 -29.17
C GLY A 19 -0.25 -13.49 -28.84
N SER A 20 -0.16 -13.91 -27.58
CA SER A 20 -0.50 -15.27 -27.14
C SER A 20 -1.48 -15.18 -25.98
N THR A 21 -2.67 -15.76 -26.14
CA THR A 21 -3.75 -15.57 -25.17
C THR A 21 -4.13 -16.84 -24.44
N ALA A 22 -4.48 -16.73 -23.17
CA ALA A 22 -4.95 -17.84 -22.35
C ALA A 22 -6.13 -17.47 -21.44
N GLN A 23 -6.74 -18.50 -20.87
CA GLN A 23 -7.69 -18.36 -19.78
C GLN A 23 -6.91 -18.37 -18.47
N PHE A 24 -7.16 -17.38 -17.63
CA PHE A 24 -6.54 -17.27 -16.32
C PHE A 24 -7.57 -17.49 -15.23
N SER A 25 -7.24 -18.36 -14.28
CA SER A 25 -7.99 -18.55 -13.04
C SER A 25 -7.22 -18.01 -11.86
N PHE A 26 -7.96 -17.48 -10.87
CA PHE A 26 -7.36 -16.87 -9.70
C PHE A 26 -7.59 -17.73 -8.48
N ASN A 27 -6.52 -17.97 -7.74
CA ASN A 27 -6.57 -18.60 -6.44
C ASN A 27 -6.14 -17.60 -5.37
N ASN A 28 -7.03 -17.31 -4.43
CA ASN A 28 -6.69 -16.47 -3.29
C ASN A 28 -6.36 -17.35 -2.09
N ALA A 29 -5.07 -17.61 -1.88
CA ALA A 29 -4.56 -18.36 -0.74
C ALA A 29 -4.32 -17.48 0.51
N THR A 30 -4.60 -16.18 0.42
CA THR A 30 -4.56 -15.28 1.58
C THR A 30 -5.82 -15.40 2.44
N VAL A 31 -5.81 -14.76 3.61
CA VAL A 31 -6.97 -14.71 4.52
C VAL A 31 -7.88 -13.51 4.30
N ILE A 32 -7.50 -12.58 3.41
CA ILE A 32 -8.26 -11.38 3.06
C ILE A 32 -8.94 -11.56 1.71
N PRO A 33 -10.15 -11.03 1.49
CA PRO A 33 -10.71 -10.99 0.15
C PRO A 33 -9.88 -10.05 -0.73
N LEU A 34 -9.63 -10.49 -1.96
CA LEU A 34 -8.86 -9.72 -2.93
C LEU A 34 -9.79 -9.09 -3.97
N GLY A 35 -9.45 -7.87 -4.37
CA GLY A 35 -9.95 -7.24 -5.58
C GLY A 35 -8.90 -7.35 -6.67
N VAL A 36 -9.28 -7.85 -7.86
CA VAL A 36 -8.39 -7.97 -9.01
C VAL A 36 -8.69 -6.87 -10.03
N TYR A 37 -7.63 -6.21 -10.48
CA TYR A 37 -7.62 -5.31 -11.63
C TYR A 37 -6.66 -5.83 -12.69
N LEU A 38 -6.98 -5.60 -13.96
CA LEU A 38 -6.03 -5.75 -15.06
C LEU A 38 -5.33 -4.43 -15.33
N VAL A 39 -4.05 -4.47 -15.67
CA VAL A 39 -3.34 -3.30 -16.17
C VAL A 39 -3.36 -3.32 -17.70
N SER A 40 -3.75 -2.22 -18.34
CA SER A 40 -3.70 -2.12 -19.80
C SER A 40 -2.29 -1.80 -20.32
N ASP A 41 -2.12 -1.91 -21.64
CA ASP A 41 -0.95 -1.42 -22.39
C ASP A 41 -0.67 0.08 -22.18
N ARG A 42 -1.69 0.82 -21.78
CA ARG A 42 -1.62 2.26 -21.48
C ARG A 42 -1.39 2.58 -20.00
N GLY A 43 -1.28 1.55 -19.15
CA GLY A 43 -1.06 1.66 -17.71
C GLY A 43 -2.30 2.06 -16.92
N VAL A 44 -3.48 1.75 -17.45
CA VAL A 44 -4.77 2.03 -16.78
C VAL A 44 -5.29 0.76 -16.15
N TRP A 45 -5.75 0.85 -14.91
CA TRP A 45 -6.40 -0.26 -14.22
C TRP A 45 -7.81 -0.46 -14.75
N LEU A 46 -8.10 -1.66 -15.23
CA LEU A 46 -9.38 -2.10 -15.75
C LEU A 46 -10.04 -2.97 -14.69
N GLY A 47 -11.25 -2.61 -14.30
CA GLY A 47 -12.09 -3.40 -13.40
C GLY A 47 -13.06 -4.28 -14.19
N TYR A 48 -13.80 -5.12 -13.48
CA TYR A 48 -14.74 -6.08 -14.03
C TYR A 48 -16.17 -5.55 -13.99
N ASP A 49 -16.86 -5.61 -15.12
CA ASP A 49 -18.26 -5.17 -15.22
C ASP A 49 -19.19 -6.10 -14.41
N SER A 50 -20.28 -5.54 -13.86
CA SER A 50 -21.29 -6.28 -13.11
C SER A 50 -22.03 -7.32 -13.94
N ASP A 51 -22.09 -7.11 -15.25
CA ASP A 51 -22.68 -8.05 -16.21
C ASP A 51 -21.76 -9.25 -16.50
N GLY A 52 -20.55 -9.24 -15.91
CA GLY A 52 -19.69 -10.41 -15.82
C GLY A 52 -18.98 -10.79 -17.10
N ASN A 53 -18.87 -9.88 -18.08
CA ASN A 53 -18.41 -10.24 -19.43
C ASN A 53 -17.18 -9.46 -19.93
N THR A 54 -16.81 -8.33 -19.33
CA THR A 54 -15.70 -7.50 -19.85
C THR A 54 -14.94 -6.76 -18.75
N PHE A 55 -13.67 -6.46 -19.04
CA PHE A 55 -12.89 -5.48 -18.28
C PHE A 55 -12.94 -4.10 -18.93
N GLY A 56 -13.03 -3.09 -18.09
CA GLY A 56 -13.16 -1.72 -18.54
C GLY A 56 -12.67 -0.70 -17.52
N VAL A 57 -12.38 0.49 -18.02
CA VAL A 57 -11.91 1.59 -17.18
C VAL A 57 -13.05 2.08 -16.29
N GLY A 58 -12.79 2.22 -15.00
CA GLY A 58 -13.75 2.77 -14.03
C GLY A 58 -14.76 1.75 -13.48
N TYR A 59 -14.65 0.47 -13.86
CA TYR A 59 -15.38 -0.61 -13.22
C TYR A 59 -14.73 -1.02 -11.88
N PRO A 60 -15.50 -1.64 -10.95
CA PRO A 60 -14.95 -2.14 -9.69
C PRO A 60 -13.99 -3.32 -9.92
N SER A 61 -13.18 -3.66 -8.93
CA SER A 61 -12.35 -4.87 -8.98
C SER A 61 -13.20 -6.13 -8.99
N LEU A 62 -12.71 -7.19 -9.64
CA LEU A 62 -13.27 -8.54 -9.47
C LEU A 62 -12.95 -9.05 -8.06
N GLY A 63 -13.96 -9.39 -7.27
CA GLY A 63 -13.78 -9.93 -5.92
C GLY A 63 -13.44 -11.42 -5.93
N VAL A 64 -12.38 -11.80 -5.21
CA VAL A 64 -11.96 -13.19 -5.01
C VAL A 64 -11.91 -13.48 -3.51
N SER A 65 -12.79 -14.37 -3.05
CA SER A 65 -12.94 -14.69 -1.62
C SER A 65 -11.72 -15.46 -1.08
N PRO A 66 -11.42 -15.37 0.23
CA PRO A 66 -10.33 -16.13 0.85
C PRO A 66 -10.51 -17.64 0.67
N GLY A 67 -9.44 -18.35 0.29
CA GLY A 67 -9.44 -19.80 0.09
C GLY A 67 -10.37 -20.27 -1.05
N SER A 68 -10.79 -19.36 -1.93
CA SER A 68 -11.63 -19.70 -3.08
C SER A 68 -10.83 -19.66 -4.37
N GLU A 69 -11.19 -20.56 -5.26
CA GLU A 69 -10.81 -20.53 -6.66
C GLU A 69 -11.92 -19.81 -7.43
N TRP A 70 -11.55 -18.81 -8.22
CA TRP A 70 -12.48 -18.22 -9.17
C TRP A 70 -12.27 -18.88 -10.53
N PRO A 71 -13.29 -19.52 -11.12
CA PRO A 71 -13.17 -20.49 -12.23
C PRO A 71 -12.82 -19.88 -13.60
N GLY A 72 -12.24 -18.69 -13.62
CA GLY A 72 -11.46 -18.21 -14.75
C GLY A 72 -12.09 -17.07 -15.51
N LEU A 73 -11.23 -16.17 -15.99
CA LEU A 73 -11.58 -15.12 -16.92
C LEU A 73 -11.79 -15.79 -18.26
N THR A 74 -13.05 -15.93 -18.64
CA THR A 74 -13.45 -16.37 -19.98
C THR A 74 -13.29 -15.20 -20.96
N GLY A 75 -12.04 -14.81 -21.16
CA GLY A 75 -11.60 -13.81 -22.12
C GLY A 75 -10.14 -14.10 -22.44
N GLN A 76 -9.80 -14.15 -23.73
CA GLN A 76 -8.44 -14.38 -24.19
C GLN A 76 -7.54 -13.21 -23.75
N LEU A 77 -6.93 -13.32 -22.57
CA LEU A 77 -5.96 -12.35 -22.06
C LEU A 77 -4.58 -12.70 -22.57
N ASP A 78 -3.83 -11.68 -22.98
CA ASP A 78 -2.48 -11.87 -23.49
C ASP A 78 -1.49 -12.14 -22.36
N TYR A 79 -0.58 -13.07 -22.59
CA TYR A 79 0.60 -13.22 -21.76
C TYR A 79 1.39 -11.89 -21.76
N GLY A 80 2.01 -11.55 -20.63
CA GLY A 80 2.65 -10.24 -20.45
C GLY A 80 1.76 -9.14 -19.90
N TRP A 81 0.45 -9.40 -19.70
CA TRP A 81 -0.41 -8.52 -18.93
C TRP A 81 -0.18 -8.64 -17.44
N TYR A 82 -0.37 -7.55 -16.69
CA TYR A 82 -0.26 -7.55 -15.23
C TYR A 82 -1.64 -7.56 -14.56
N PHE A 83 -1.73 -8.32 -13.47
CA PHE A 83 -2.83 -8.33 -12.53
C PHE A 83 -2.39 -7.57 -11.28
N VAL A 84 -3.19 -6.59 -10.85
CA VAL A 84 -2.99 -5.89 -9.58
C VAL A 84 -4.05 -6.37 -8.60
N PHE A 85 -3.58 -6.81 -7.44
CA PHE A 85 -4.41 -7.29 -6.34
C PHE A 85 -4.46 -6.24 -5.25
N VAL A 86 -5.66 -5.95 -4.76
CA VAL A 86 -5.91 -5.06 -3.62
C VAL A 86 -6.71 -5.79 -2.56
N ASN A 87 -6.61 -5.37 -1.31
CA ASN A 87 -7.53 -5.80 -0.26
C ASN A 87 -8.91 -5.24 -0.59
N TYR A 88 -9.90 -6.12 -0.77
CA TYR A 88 -11.24 -5.73 -1.21
C TYR A 88 -11.94 -4.78 -0.22
N PHE A 89 -11.60 -4.84 1.07
CA PHE A 89 -12.22 -4.01 2.09
C PHE A 89 -11.57 -2.64 2.24
N THR A 90 -10.24 -2.57 2.20
CA THR A 90 -9.50 -1.33 2.50
C THR A 90 -8.99 -0.63 1.24
N GLY A 91 -8.94 -1.32 0.10
CA GLY A 91 -8.32 -0.85 -1.13
C GLY A 91 -6.79 -0.82 -1.09
N ALA A 92 -6.16 -1.33 -0.02
CA ALA A 92 -4.71 -1.40 0.08
C ALA A 92 -4.12 -2.35 -0.98
N PHE A 93 -3.00 -1.96 -1.58
CA PHE A 93 -2.25 -2.80 -2.53
C PHE A 93 -1.75 -4.06 -1.84
N VAL A 94 -1.90 -5.22 -2.49
CA VAL A 94 -1.49 -6.53 -1.96
C VAL A 94 -0.32 -7.06 -2.77
N ALA A 95 -0.54 -7.27 -4.07
CA ALA A 95 0.43 -7.91 -4.95
C ALA A 95 0.26 -7.44 -6.39
N VAL A 96 1.30 -7.65 -7.19
CA VAL A 96 1.22 -7.54 -8.65
C VAL A 96 1.90 -8.73 -9.30
N LEU A 97 1.17 -9.41 -10.18
CA LEU A 97 1.65 -10.61 -10.86
C LEU A 97 1.50 -10.44 -12.36
N GLN A 98 2.49 -10.91 -13.11
CA GLN A 98 2.41 -10.95 -14.57
C GLN A 98 1.77 -12.27 -15.01
N ALA A 99 0.90 -12.19 -16.01
CA ALA A 99 0.45 -13.32 -16.81
C ALA A 99 1.66 -14.00 -17.46
N ALA A 100 2.12 -15.09 -16.83
CA ALA A 100 3.19 -15.93 -17.36
C ALA A 100 2.59 -17.08 -18.18
N SER A 101 3.28 -17.48 -19.25
CA SER A 101 2.90 -18.67 -20.03
C SER A 101 3.18 -19.94 -19.24
N GLY A 102 2.14 -20.58 -18.69
CA GLY A 102 2.27 -21.83 -17.97
C GLY A 102 2.20 -23.03 -18.92
N GLY A 103 3.28 -23.26 -19.68
CA GLY A 103 3.42 -24.50 -20.44
C GLY A 103 2.22 -24.84 -21.34
N SER A 104 1.95 -26.14 -21.54
CA SER A 104 0.93 -26.65 -22.48
C SER A 104 -0.47 -26.81 -21.87
N ASP A 105 -0.71 -26.33 -20.65
CA ASP A 105 -2.03 -26.45 -20.01
C ASP A 105 -3.00 -25.36 -20.52
N PRO A 106 -4.29 -25.67 -20.73
CA PRO A 106 -5.26 -24.71 -21.27
C PRO A 106 -5.72 -23.66 -20.24
N GLN A 107 -5.33 -23.79 -18.97
CA GLN A 107 -5.75 -22.91 -17.89
C GLN A 107 -4.56 -22.59 -16.97
N ASP A 108 -4.17 -21.32 -16.93
CA ASP A 108 -3.09 -20.84 -16.08
C ASP A 108 -3.64 -20.29 -14.75
N TRP A 109 -3.04 -20.72 -13.65
CA TRP A 109 -3.41 -20.28 -12.31
C TRP A 109 -2.53 -19.13 -11.85
N VAL A 110 -3.17 -18.02 -11.48
CA VAL A 110 -2.54 -16.93 -10.76
C VAL A 110 -2.93 -17.07 -9.29
N THR A 111 -2.00 -17.59 -8.50
CA THR A 111 -2.17 -17.72 -7.04
C THR A 111 -1.58 -16.49 -6.37
N VAL A 112 -2.31 -15.94 -5.39
CA VAL A 112 -1.78 -14.94 -4.46
C VAL A 112 -1.81 -15.52 -3.06
N ASP A 113 -0.65 -15.58 -2.42
CA ASP A 113 -0.49 -16.01 -1.03
C ASP A 113 0.25 -14.96 -0.17
N ASN A 114 0.73 -15.37 1.01
CA ASN A 114 1.42 -14.47 1.93
C ASN A 114 2.86 -14.15 1.50
N ASP A 115 3.48 -14.98 0.65
CA ASP A 115 4.83 -14.77 0.13
C ASP A 115 4.83 -13.75 -1.02
N ASP A 116 3.68 -13.50 -1.64
CA ASP A 116 3.48 -12.43 -2.63
C ASP A 116 3.31 -11.03 -2.03
N LEU A 117 3.15 -10.93 -0.70
CA LEU A 117 3.07 -9.65 0.00
C LEU A 117 4.44 -8.98 -0.01
N LEU A 118 4.45 -7.63 -0.05
CA LEU A 118 5.69 -6.91 0.13
C LEU A 118 6.20 -7.07 1.58
N ASP A 119 7.53 -7.16 1.69
CA ASP A 119 8.20 -7.16 2.98
C ASP A 119 7.87 -5.89 3.76
N ALA A 120 7.79 -6.05 5.08
CA ALA A 120 7.56 -4.91 5.94
C ALA A 120 8.70 -3.88 5.80
N ASN A 121 8.32 -2.61 5.70
CA ASN A 121 9.17 -1.44 5.41
C ASN A 121 9.72 -1.37 3.97
N ASP A 122 9.49 -2.37 3.11
CA ASP A 122 9.88 -2.34 1.69
C ASP A 122 8.68 -1.97 0.78
N ILE A 123 8.00 -0.87 1.13
CA ILE A 123 6.81 -0.37 0.41
C ILE A 123 7.13 0.70 -0.65
N GLY A 124 8.40 0.82 -1.02
CA GLY A 124 8.91 1.89 -1.88
C GLY A 124 9.25 3.18 -1.14
N LEU A 125 9.75 4.16 -1.89
CA LEU A 125 10.20 5.45 -1.36
C LEU A 125 9.00 6.38 -1.05
N PRO A 126 9.18 7.37 -0.15
CA PRO A 126 8.14 8.36 0.07
C PRO A 126 7.81 9.15 -1.20
N PRO A 127 6.55 9.56 -1.39
CA PRO A 127 6.15 10.31 -2.58
C PRO A 127 6.99 11.57 -2.81
N VAL A 128 7.54 11.69 -4.02
CA VAL A 128 8.36 12.84 -4.44
C VAL A 128 7.53 13.86 -5.24
N PRO A 129 7.78 15.16 -5.04
CA PRO A 129 7.22 16.22 -5.87
C PRO A 129 7.53 16.02 -7.36
N ASN A 130 6.60 16.44 -8.21
CA ASN A 130 6.77 16.46 -9.67
C ASN A 130 6.04 17.67 -10.27
N LYS A 131 6.28 17.94 -11.56
CA LYS A 131 5.67 19.09 -12.27
C LYS A 131 4.14 19.17 -12.16
N GLY A 132 3.46 18.02 -12.05
CA GLY A 132 2.01 17.96 -11.95
C GLY A 132 1.47 18.05 -10.51
N VAL A 133 2.30 17.71 -9.53
CA VAL A 133 1.93 17.65 -8.10
C VAL A 133 3.14 18.10 -7.26
N VAL A 134 3.19 19.39 -6.98
CA VAL A 134 4.26 20.03 -6.17
C VAL A 134 4.25 19.54 -4.74
N ILE A 135 3.07 19.18 -4.22
CA ILE A 135 2.92 18.63 -2.88
C ILE A 135 2.21 17.27 -2.99
N PRO A 136 2.95 16.16 -2.98
CA PRO A 136 2.36 14.84 -3.14
C PRO A 136 1.37 14.49 -2.02
N PRO A 137 0.30 13.74 -2.34
CA PRO A 137 -0.54 13.11 -1.32
C PRO A 137 0.22 11.96 -0.65
N ASP A 138 -0.38 11.40 0.41
CA ASP A 138 0.09 10.17 1.04
C ASP A 138 0.24 9.03 0.02
N SER A 139 1.19 8.12 0.27
CA SER A 139 1.37 6.96 -0.62
C SER A 139 0.15 6.03 -0.54
N PRO A 140 -0.05 5.16 -1.55
CA PRO A 140 -0.97 4.04 -1.41
C PRO A 140 -0.64 3.23 -0.16
N ARG A 141 -1.66 2.64 0.45
CA ARG A 141 -1.49 1.63 1.50
C ARG A 141 -1.07 0.32 0.88
N VAL A 142 -0.16 -0.39 1.55
CA VAL A 142 0.37 -1.68 1.13
C VAL A 142 0.13 -2.68 2.25
N VAL A 143 -0.45 -3.83 1.94
CA VAL A 143 -0.58 -4.96 2.87
C VAL A 143 0.79 -5.65 2.97
N VAL A 144 1.35 -5.67 4.18
CA VAL A 144 2.65 -6.29 4.48
C VAL A 144 2.52 -7.49 5.43
N GLY A 145 1.28 -7.88 5.71
CA GLY A 145 0.96 -9.05 6.51
C GLY A 145 -0.54 -9.20 6.69
N CYS A 146 -1.01 -10.44 6.61
CA CYS A 146 -2.38 -10.78 6.98
C CYS A 146 -2.43 -12.13 7.74
N GLY A 147 -3.42 -12.33 8.59
CA GLY A 147 -3.58 -13.54 9.39
C GLY A 147 -4.98 -13.67 9.99
N LYS A 148 -5.28 -14.80 10.62
CA LYS A 148 -6.55 -15.02 11.33
C LYS A 148 -6.30 -15.09 12.83
N ALA A 149 -7.19 -14.48 13.61
CA ALA A 149 -7.30 -14.65 15.05
C ALA A 149 -8.72 -15.11 15.41
N GLY A 150 -8.91 -16.42 15.58
CA GLY A 150 -10.24 -17.01 15.70
C GLY A 150 -11.06 -16.78 14.42
N ALA A 151 -12.24 -16.16 14.57
CA ALA A 151 -13.10 -15.79 13.45
C ALA A 151 -12.72 -14.45 12.78
N ASN A 152 -11.81 -13.68 13.39
CA ASN A 152 -11.43 -12.36 12.90
C ASN A 152 -10.23 -12.45 11.97
N VAL A 153 -10.16 -11.52 11.02
CA VAL A 153 -9.01 -11.34 10.13
C VAL A 153 -8.17 -10.18 10.66
N ILE A 154 -6.86 -10.34 10.67
CA ILE A 154 -5.91 -9.30 11.04
C ILE A 154 -5.16 -8.90 9.79
N VAL A 155 -5.14 -7.61 9.52
CA VAL A 155 -4.43 -7.02 8.38
C VAL A 155 -3.46 -5.99 8.89
N ARG A 156 -2.24 -6.02 8.37
CA ARG A 156 -1.24 -5.00 8.62
C ARG A 156 -0.92 -4.28 7.32
N GLU A 157 -1.17 -2.97 7.34
CA GLU A 157 -0.95 -2.07 6.22
C GLU A 157 0.15 -1.07 6.56
N GLN A 158 0.93 -0.67 5.56
CA GLN A 158 1.94 0.38 5.66
C GLN A 158 1.75 1.42 4.56
N TYR A 159 2.06 2.68 4.88
CA TYR A 159 2.09 3.77 3.91
C TYR A 159 2.95 4.93 4.41
N TRP A 160 3.43 5.74 3.47
CA TRP A 160 4.07 7.02 3.75
C TRP A 160 3.01 8.09 3.98
N ARG A 161 2.95 8.59 5.21
CA ARG A 161 2.08 9.69 5.62
C ARG A 161 2.89 10.98 5.67
N ARG A 162 2.40 12.04 5.03
CA ARG A 162 3.01 13.36 5.15
C ARG A 162 2.71 13.96 6.52
N LEU A 163 3.73 14.48 7.19
CA LEU A 163 3.61 15.13 8.49
C LEU A 163 3.23 16.62 8.34
N PRO A 164 2.47 17.18 9.30
CA PRO A 164 2.10 18.59 9.31
C PRO A 164 3.29 19.52 9.55
N THR A 165 4.44 18.98 9.96
CA THR A 165 5.71 19.69 10.15
C THR A 165 6.45 20.01 8.85
N SER A 166 5.83 19.81 7.69
CA SER A 166 6.39 20.22 6.40
C SER A 166 6.37 21.74 6.24
N TYR A 167 7.42 22.36 5.70
CA TYR A 167 7.51 23.83 5.58
C TYR A 167 8.41 24.29 4.43
N SER A 168 8.40 25.59 4.15
CA SER A 168 9.26 26.25 3.18
C SER A 168 10.26 27.23 3.82
N ILE A 169 11.40 27.41 3.17
CA ILE A 169 12.45 28.37 3.52
C ILE A 169 12.67 29.29 2.32
N ALA A 170 12.52 30.60 2.52
CA ALA A 170 12.80 31.57 1.46
C ALA A 170 14.30 31.61 1.13
N ARG A 171 14.64 32.17 -0.03
CA ARG A 171 16.04 32.44 -0.39
C ARG A 171 16.71 33.33 0.68
N GLY A 172 17.96 33.03 1.01
CA GLY A 172 18.75 33.83 1.96
C GLY A 172 18.46 33.52 3.44
N GLN A 173 17.62 32.53 3.74
CA GLN A 173 17.21 32.22 5.12
C GLN A 173 17.81 30.90 5.61
N LYS A 174 18.05 30.83 6.93
CA LYS A 174 18.26 29.57 7.66
C LYS A 174 17.11 29.38 8.62
N ARG A 175 16.72 28.13 8.83
CA ARG A 175 15.68 27.78 9.80
C ARG A 175 16.16 26.61 10.64
N ARG A 176 16.14 26.78 11.94
CA ARG A 176 16.38 25.70 12.90
C ARG A 176 15.02 25.19 13.35
N GLU A 177 14.76 23.92 13.11
CA GLU A 177 13.53 23.26 13.53
C GLU A 177 13.85 22.21 14.58
N ASN A 178 13.01 22.17 15.61
CA ASN A 178 12.99 21.11 16.59
C ASN A 178 11.69 20.36 16.35
N TYR A 179 11.78 19.13 15.86
CA TYR A 179 10.61 18.28 15.77
C TYR A 179 10.76 17.13 16.77
N THR A 180 9.63 16.81 17.40
CA THR A 180 9.52 15.67 18.27
C THR A 180 9.06 14.50 17.43
N THR A 181 9.94 13.53 17.19
CA THR A 181 9.52 12.25 16.62
C THR A 181 8.94 11.41 17.74
N THR A 182 7.67 11.01 17.59
CA THR A 182 7.12 9.92 18.38
C THR A 182 7.20 8.66 17.53
N THR A 183 8.22 7.84 17.78
CA THR A 183 8.26 6.46 17.27
C THR A 183 7.57 5.54 18.29
N GLY A 184 6.80 4.57 17.80
CA GLY A 184 6.03 3.66 18.64
C GLY A 184 4.51 3.82 18.50
N ILE A 185 3.79 3.13 19.38
CA ILE A 185 2.34 2.94 19.31
C ILE A 185 1.60 4.22 19.73
N GLU A 186 0.83 4.81 18.83
CA GLU A 186 -0.12 5.87 19.17
C GLU A 186 -1.51 5.22 19.29
N ASN A 187 -1.98 5.08 20.53
CA ASN A 187 -3.27 4.45 20.82
C ASN A 187 -4.40 5.22 20.12
N THR A 188 -5.10 4.58 19.19
CA THR A 188 -6.36 5.10 18.66
C THR A 188 -7.49 4.07 18.76
N THR A 189 -8.59 4.51 19.38
CA THR A 189 -9.94 3.91 19.47
C THR A 189 -10.18 2.58 20.19
N SER A 190 -9.17 1.73 20.45
CA SER A 190 -9.37 0.54 21.30
C SER A 190 -8.22 0.37 22.26
N ASP A 191 -8.52 -0.03 23.50
CA ASP A 191 -7.47 -0.28 24.48
C ASP A 191 -6.61 -1.45 23.98
N GLN A 192 -5.32 -1.45 24.30
CA GLN A 192 -4.40 -2.53 23.94
C GLN A 192 -4.90 -3.90 24.45
N SER A 193 -5.69 -3.88 25.53
CA SER A 193 -6.44 -5.03 26.04
C SER A 193 -7.49 -5.55 25.07
N ASP A 194 -8.10 -4.71 24.23
CA ASP A 194 -9.14 -5.10 23.27
C ASP A 194 -8.54 -5.82 22.07
N ILE A 195 -7.37 -5.35 21.60
CA ILE A 195 -6.58 -6.09 20.62
C ILE A 195 -6.17 -7.41 21.27
N ALA A 196 -5.45 -7.37 22.40
CA ALA A 196 -5.00 -8.59 23.09
C ALA A 196 -6.14 -9.56 23.44
N SER A 197 -7.36 -9.08 23.70
CA SER A 197 -8.54 -9.92 23.94
C SER A 197 -9.11 -10.50 22.64
N ALA A 198 -9.20 -9.70 21.56
CA ALA A 198 -9.59 -10.19 20.24
C ALA A 198 -8.59 -11.21 19.68
N VAL A 199 -7.31 -11.05 20.03
CA VAL A 199 -6.20 -11.95 19.72
C VAL A 199 -6.22 -13.20 20.60
N GLY A 200 -6.33 -13.03 21.92
CA GLY A 200 -6.14 -14.06 22.95
C GLY A 200 -7.31 -15.03 23.07
N ALA A 201 -8.49 -14.69 22.55
CA ALA A 201 -9.63 -15.60 22.47
C ALA A 201 -9.46 -16.72 21.41
N GLY A 202 -8.45 -16.64 20.54
CA GLY A 202 -8.18 -17.61 19.47
C GLY A 202 -6.86 -18.36 19.66
N ALA A 203 -6.77 -19.26 20.64
CA ALA A 203 -5.65 -20.19 20.78
C ALA A 203 -5.61 -21.14 19.56
N GLY A 204 -4.73 -20.84 18.59
CA GLY A 204 -4.61 -21.54 17.30
C GLY A 204 -4.39 -20.60 16.09
N ALA A 205 -4.41 -19.29 16.32
CA ALA A 205 -4.34 -18.24 15.31
C ALA A 205 -2.98 -18.13 14.59
N SER A 206 -3.01 -18.00 13.25
CA SER A 206 -1.86 -17.79 12.35
C SER A 206 -1.23 -16.40 12.54
N TRP A 207 -0.68 -16.16 13.73
CA TRP A 207 0.03 -14.93 14.12
C TRP A 207 1.39 -14.79 13.47
N GLY A 208 2.00 -15.90 13.05
CA GLY A 208 3.37 -15.94 12.54
C GLY A 208 3.68 -14.82 11.53
N PRO A 209 2.92 -14.67 10.45
CA PRO A 209 3.18 -13.62 9.46
C PRO A 209 3.02 -12.19 10.03
N ILE A 210 2.00 -11.95 10.85
CA ILE A 210 1.77 -10.64 11.47
C ILE A 210 2.89 -10.30 12.47
N SER A 211 3.21 -11.22 13.39
CA SER A 211 4.26 -10.99 14.38
C SER A 211 5.63 -10.90 13.72
N ALA A 212 5.94 -11.75 12.74
CA ALA A 212 7.18 -11.66 11.97
C ALA A 212 7.30 -10.31 11.27
N SER A 213 6.22 -9.82 10.64
CA SER A 213 6.23 -8.52 9.98
C SER A 213 6.42 -7.37 10.98
N ILE A 214 5.78 -7.41 12.15
CA ILE A 214 5.95 -6.41 13.22
C ILE A 214 7.39 -6.44 13.73
N SER A 215 7.93 -7.63 13.99
CA SER A 215 9.30 -7.83 14.41
C SER A 215 10.29 -7.33 13.37
N ALA A 216 10.06 -7.57 12.07
CA ALA A 216 10.88 -7.06 10.99
C ALA A 216 10.93 -5.52 11.01
N SER A 217 9.78 -4.85 11.16
CA SER A 217 9.74 -3.39 11.22
C SER A 217 10.39 -2.78 12.45
N LEU A 218 10.29 -3.45 13.60
CA LEU A 218 10.96 -3.01 14.83
C LEU A 218 12.47 -3.28 14.78
N ASN A 219 12.90 -4.37 14.13
CA ASN A 219 14.31 -4.68 13.93
C ASN A 219 14.95 -3.69 12.94
N ALA A 220 14.24 -3.30 11.88
CA ALA A 220 14.73 -2.32 10.92
C ALA A 220 14.92 -0.93 11.56
N SER A 221 14.14 -0.57 12.57
CA SER A 221 14.26 0.72 13.27
C SER A 221 15.14 0.71 14.51
N SER A 222 15.54 -0.46 15.02
CA SER A 222 16.39 -0.59 16.21
C SER A 222 17.71 -1.30 15.90
N SER A 223 18.83 -0.57 15.89
CA SER A 223 20.18 -1.15 15.85
C SER A 223 20.60 -1.82 17.17
N SER A 224 19.70 -1.96 18.16
CA SER A 224 19.98 -2.59 19.46
C SER A 224 18.87 -3.56 19.88
N PHE A 225 19.33 -4.77 20.19
CA PHE A 225 18.72 -6.03 20.63
C PHE A 225 17.30 -6.10 21.26
N GLN A 226 16.74 -7.30 21.09
CA GLN A 226 15.38 -7.76 21.34
C GLN A 226 14.86 -7.66 22.79
N GLN A 227 13.66 -7.12 22.90
CA GLN A 227 12.59 -7.62 23.77
C GLN A 227 11.27 -7.14 23.14
N VAL A 228 10.30 -8.05 22.91
CA VAL A 228 8.92 -7.65 22.57
C VAL A 228 8.32 -7.05 23.84
N THR A 229 8.71 -5.82 24.15
CA THR A 229 8.02 -4.99 25.14
C THR A 229 7.00 -4.18 24.36
N THR A 230 5.75 -4.57 24.51
CA THR A 230 4.56 -4.01 23.86
C THR A 230 4.25 -2.54 24.28
N SER A 231 5.22 -1.80 24.81
CA SER A 231 4.99 -0.54 25.54
C SER A 231 6.17 0.44 25.49
N THR A 232 6.88 0.54 24.36
CA THR A 232 7.96 1.53 24.24
C THR A 232 7.55 2.66 23.30
N ARG A 233 7.14 3.78 23.88
CA ARG A 233 7.05 5.07 23.19
C ARG A 233 8.41 5.74 23.31
N THR A 234 9.14 5.83 22.20
CA THR A 234 10.37 6.61 22.17
C THR A 234 10.05 7.98 21.58
N THR A 235 10.13 8.98 22.44
CA THR A 235 10.02 10.39 22.05
C THR A 235 11.43 10.94 21.89
N SER A 236 11.89 11.09 20.65
CA SER A 236 13.18 11.74 20.35
C SER A 236 12.94 13.19 19.93
N SER A 237 13.75 14.11 20.45
CA SER A 237 13.76 15.50 20.01
C SER A 237 14.93 15.66 19.04
N VAL A 238 14.61 15.87 17.77
CA VAL A 238 15.60 16.08 16.73
C VAL A 238 15.63 17.56 16.38
N ALA A 239 16.81 18.17 16.53
CA ALA A 239 17.05 19.55 16.12
C ALA A 239 17.83 19.54 14.79
N GLN A 240 17.17 19.84 13.69
CA GLN A 240 17.82 19.99 12.38
C GLN A 240 17.83 21.46 11.96
N THR A 241 18.97 21.89 11.42
CA THR A 241 19.10 23.22 10.83
C THR A 241 19.12 23.09 9.32
N PHE A 242 18.18 23.78 8.67
CA PHE A 242 18.02 23.78 7.24
C PHE A 242 18.45 25.13 6.69
N ASP A 243 19.34 25.09 5.70
CA ASP A 243 20.04 26.26 5.19
C ASP A 243 19.68 26.52 3.72
N ASN A 244 19.18 27.73 3.45
CA ASN A 244 18.93 28.24 2.12
C ASN A 244 19.58 29.60 1.88
N THR A 245 20.70 29.88 2.56
CA THR A 245 21.42 31.16 2.42
C THR A 245 22.07 31.34 1.06
N GLU A 246 22.64 30.27 0.51
CA GLU A 246 23.28 30.26 -0.81
C GLU A 246 22.33 29.81 -1.95
N GLY A 247 21.04 29.61 -1.64
CA GLY A 247 20.08 29.15 -2.65
C GLY A 247 19.65 30.25 -3.61
N ASP A 248 19.35 29.87 -4.85
CA ASP A 248 18.84 30.79 -5.87
C ASP A 248 17.31 30.93 -5.85
N ALA A 249 16.61 30.01 -5.16
CA ALA A 249 15.15 29.97 -5.03
C ALA A 249 14.71 29.53 -3.63
N ALA A 250 13.40 29.63 -3.35
CA ALA A 250 12.82 29.07 -2.13
C ALA A 250 12.88 27.54 -2.16
N LYS A 251 13.10 26.93 -0.98
CA LYS A 251 13.10 25.48 -0.80
C LYS A 251 11.88 25.05 0.01
N MET A 252 11.36 23.86 -0.27
CA MET A 252 10.36 23.21 0.58
C MET A 252 10.95 21.91 1.13
N PHE A 253 10.56 21.57 2.36
CA PHE A 253 10.98 20.37 3.07
C PHE A 253 9.73 19.62 3.49
N LEU A 254 9.50 18.46 2.86
CA LEU A 254 8.39 17.57 3.15
C LEU A 254 8.86 16.48 4.11
N HIS A 255 8.18 16.35 5.24
CA HIS A 255 8.48 15.31 6.22
C HIS A 255 7.49 14.15 6.04
N TRP A 256 8.02 12.94 5.92
CA TRP A 256 7.27 11.73 5.64
C TRP A 256 7.51 10.70 6.74
N GLN A 257 6.42 10.12 7.24
CA GLN A 257 6.46 9.10 8.27
C GLN A 257 5.94 7.78 7.71
N LEU A 258 6.77 6.73 7.75
CA LEU A 258 6.30 5.37 7.51
C LEU A 258 5.33 5.00 8.64
N THR A 259 4.06 4.84 8.28
CA THR A 259 2.94 4.65 9.19
C THR A 259 2.37 3.25 9.01
N ASN A 260 2.14 2.57 10.11
CA ASN A 260 1.57 1.23 10.16
C ASN A 260 0.12 1.32 10.65
N VAL A 261 -0.76 0.52 10.07
CA VAL A 261 -2.13 0.32 10.51
C VAL A 261 -2.35 -1.17 10.66
N VAL A 262 -2.57 -1.64 11.89
CA VAL A 262 -2.97 -3.03 12.16
C VAL A 262 -4.45 -3.02 12.48
N SER A 263 -5.26 -3.61 11.60
CA SER A 263 -6.71 -3.68 11.77
C SER A 263 -7.15 -5.11 12.05
N VAL A 264 -8.00 -5.27 13.06
CA VAL A 264 -8.75 -6.51 13.31
C VAL A 264 -10.12 -6.32 12.67
N LEU A 265 -10.43 -7.15 11.68
CA LEU A 265 -11.65 -7.12 10.90
C LEU A 265 -12.55 -8.30 11.29
N ASP A 266 -13.85 -8.05 11.34
CA ASP A 266 -14.85 -9.12 11.44
C ASP A 266 -14.99 -9.90 10.12
N SER A 267 -15.85 -10.91 10.09
CA SER A 267 -16.12 -11.73 8.90
C SER A 267 -16.73 -10.95 7.72
N HIS A 268 -17.19 -9.72 7.93
CA HIS A 268 -17.74 -8.83 6.90
C HIS A 268 -16.76 -7.72 6.51
N GLY A 269 -15.52 -7.76 7.00
CA GLY A 269 -14.50 -6.75 6.71
C GLY A 269 -14.64 -5.46 7.49
N ARG A 270 -15.49 -5.42 8.53
CA ARG A 270 -15.67 -4.22 9.35
C ARG A 270 -14.57 -4.15 10.41
N PRO A 271 -13.92 -3.00 10.60
CA PRO A 271 -12.89 -2.87 11.62
C PRO A 271 -13.52 -2.94 13.01
N PHE A 272 -13.14 -3.97 13.78
CA PHE A 272 -13.44 -4.11 15.20
C PHE A 272 -12.50 -3.26 16.04
N SER A 273 -11.22 -3.25 15.67
CA SER A 273 -10.17 -2.49 16.33
C SER A 273 -9.07 -2.13 15.33
N SER A 274 -8.35 -1.04 15.58
CA SER A 274 -7.18 -0.67 14.78
C SER A 274 -6.10 -0.01 15.62
N LEU A 275 -4.86 -0.38 15.36
CA LEU A 275 -3.67 0.20 15.96
C LEU A 275 -2.91 0.99 14.90
N ILE A 276 -2.54 2.23 15.20
CA ILE A 276 -1.71 3.04 14.31
C ILE A 276 -0.38 3.33 15.00
N TYR A 277 0.72 3.11 14.29
CA TYR A 277 2.05 3.38 14.86
C TYR A 277 3.09 3.74 13.80
N ALA A 278 4.05 4.56 14.19
CA ALA A 278 5.20 4.91 13.35
C ALA A 278 6.32 3.89 13.55
N SER A 279 6.86 3.33 12.45
CA SER A 279 7.94 2.34 12.52
C SER A 279 9.35 2.94 12.47
N GLU A 280 9.53 4.14 11.90
CA GLU A 280 10.85 4.73 11.62
C GLU A 280 10.90 6.23 11.97
N ASP A 281 12.08 6.84 11.94
CA ASP A 281 12.21 8.30 11.99
C ASP A 281 11.67 8.95 10.69
N PRO A 282 11.15 10.19 10.74
CA PRO A 282 10.66 10.86 9.55
C PRO A 282 11.74 11.03 8.47
N ALA A 283 11.43 10.62 7.24
CA ALA A 283 12.22 10.94 6.07
C ALA A 283 11.96 12.39 5.66
N VAL A 284 13.01 13.15 5.35
CA VAL A 284 12.89 14.55 4.90
C VAL A 284 13.26 14.65 3.43
N ILE A 285 12.32 15.07 2.59
CA ILE A 285 12.53 15.34 1.17
C ILE A 285 12.57 16.85 0.97
N GLY A 286 13.78 17.36 0.75
CA GLY A 286 14.06 18.78 0.50
C GLY A 286 14.50 19.04 -0.93
N GLY A 287 14.16 20.21 -1.47
CA GLY A 287 14.55 20.58 -2.84
C GLY A 287 14.19 22.02 -3.18
N SER A 288 14.60 22.47 -4.36
CA SER A 288 14.02 23.67 -5.00
C SER A 288 12.62 23.31 -5.47
N TYR A 289 11.62 24.13 -5.14
CA TYR A 289 10.23 23.88 -5.52
C TYR A 289 9.75 24.89 -6.55
N ASP A 290 10.59 25.10 -7.56
CA ASP A 290 10.17 25.64 -8.84
C ASP A 290 9.51 24.52 -9.65
N PRO A 291 8.19 24.59 -9.97
CA PRO A 291 7.50 23.57 -10.75
C PRO A 291 8.19 23.26 -12.09
N ASP A 292 8.88 24.23 -12.68
CA ASP A 292 9.56 24.05 -13.97
C ASP A 292 10.85 23.22 -13.83
N GLY A 293 11.47 23.23 -12.65
CA GLY A 293 12.66 22.45 -12.30
C GLY A 293 12.37 21.07 -11.68
N LEU A 294 11.10 20.71 -11.46
CA LEU A 294 10.73 19.40 -10.92
C LEU A 294 10.75 18.30 -12.01
N PRO A 295 10.95 17.03 -11.64
CA PRO A 295 10.85 15.93 -12.59
C PRO A 295 9.44 15.85 -13.17
N GLU A 296 9.32 15.42 -14.43
CA GLU A 296 8.01 15.16 -15.02
C GLU A 296 7.30 14.06 -14.24
N ARG A 297 5.99 14.22 -14.08
CA ARG A 297 5.16 13.21 -13.43
C ARG A 297 5.20 11.94 -14.29
N PRO A 298 5.55 10.78 -13.74
CA PRO A 298 5.16 9.53 -14.38
C PRO A 298 3.63 9.51 -14.41
N LEU A 299 3.04 9.66 -15.59
CA LEU A 299 1.62 9.98 -15.77
C LEU A 299 0.71 8.93 -15.13
N ARG A 300 0.31 9.12 -13.87
CA ARG A 300 -0.90 8.49 -13.33
C ARG A 300 -2.06 9.15 -14.07
N LYS A 301 -2.47 8.54 -15.19
CA LYS A 301 -3.58 9.01 -16.01
C LYS A 301 -4.82 9.05 -15.13
N ALA A 302 -5.58 10.15 -15.22
CA ALA A 302 -6.86 10.24 -14.54
C ALA A 302 -7.70 9.02 -14.94
N ILE A 303 -8.11 8.21 -13.96
CA ILE A 303 -9.00 7.08 -14.20
C ILE A 303 -10.40 7.70 -14.33
N PRO A 304 -11.01 7.75 -15.52
CA PRO A 304 -12.38 8.22 -15.64
C PRO A 304 -13.28 7.31 -14.80
N MET A 305 -14.06 7.92 -13.91
CA MET A 305 -15.04 7.22 -13.09
C MET A 305 -16.23 6.80 -13.98
N SER A 306 -16.53 5.51 -14.01
CA SER A 306 -17.66 4.98 -14.78
C SER A 306 -18.99 5.55 -14.27
N PRO A 307 -20.03 5.65 -15.12
CA PRO A 307 -21.36 6.08 -14.68
C PRO A 307 -21.91 5.24 -13.53
N GLN A 308 -21.69 3.91 -13.57
CA GLN A 308 -22.08 2.98 -12.50
C GLN A 308 -21.40 3.33 -11.17
N MET A 309 -20.09 3.62 -11.17
CA MET A 309 -19.36 3.97 -9.96
C MET A 309 -19.80 5.32 -9.38
N ARG A 310 -20.17 6.29 -10.23
CA ARG A 310 -20.78 7.56 -9.78
C ARG A 310 -22.12 7.32 -9.10
N GLU A 311 -22.93 6.40 -9.64
CA GLU A 311 -24.24 6.08 -9.09
C GLU A 311 -24.15 5.32 -7.75
N ILE A 312 -23.18 4.41 -7.61
CA ILE A 312 -22.90 3.71 -6.35
C ILE A 312 -22.44 4.71 -5.27
N LEU A 313 -21.57 5.66 -5.61
CA LEU A 313 -21.10 6.69 -4.68
C LEU A 313 -22.20 7.71 -4.33
N ALA A 314 -23.14 7.99 -5.22
CA ALA A 314 -24.27 8.88 -4.95
C ALA A 314 -25.34 8.28 -4.03
N ARG A 315 -25.30 6.96 -3.80
CA ARG A 315 -26.24 6.22 -2.93
C ARG A 315 -25.71 6.01 -1.50
N LYS A 316 -24.49 6.44 -1.20
CA LYS A 316 -23.90 6.47 0.16
C LYS A 316 -23.96 7.89 0.73
#